data_AF-A0A357A2G7-F1
#
_entry.id   AF-A0A357A2G7-F1
#
_cell.length_a   1.000
_cell.length_b   1.000
_cell.length_c   1.000
_cell.angle_alpha   90.00
_cell.angle_beta   90.00
_cell.angle_gamma   90.00
#
_symmetry.space_group_name_H-M   'P 1'
#
loop_
_entity.id
_entity.type
_entity.pdbx_description
1 polymer ?
#
loop_
_entity_poly.entity_id
_entity_poly.type
_entity_poly.pdbx_seq_one_letter_code
_entity_poly.pdbx_strand_id
1 'polypeptide(L)'
;MSPKQIEERKQRLISQYGEIRPIQLDDNPAEETYQRQLIAFHTGLFHGLVSIAKTEDDFKQVQQQLETIKSLLPYYDHRRAVNV
;
A
#
# COMPACT_ATOMS: atom_id res chain seq x y z
N MET A 1 -7.46 21.98 -8.78
CA MET A 1 -6.87 21.69 -7.45
C MET A 1 -5.68 22.62 -7.26
N SER A 2 -5.50 23.20 -6.08
CA SER A 2 -4.34 24.07 -5.81
C SER A 2 -3.11 23.25 -5.41
N PRO A 3 -1.88 23.80 -5.56
CA PRO A 3 -0.66 23.11 -5.11
C PRO A 3 -0.71 22.68 -3.64
N LYS A 4 -1.28 23.53 -2.76
CA LYS A 4 -1.47 23.22 -1.34
C LYS A 4 -2.40 22.02 -1.12
N GLN A 5 -3.52 21.95 -1.85
CA GLN A 5 -4.46 20.83 -1.78
C GLN A 5 -3.85 19.52 -2.30
N ILE A 6 -3.01 19.59 -3.33
CA ILE A 6 -2.29 18.44 -3.88
C ILE A 6 -1.36 17.88 -2.81
N GLU A 7 -0.57 18.74 -2.16
CA GLU A 7 0.37 18.31 -1.12
C GLU A 7 -0.34 17.71 0.10
N GLU A 8 -1.40 18.35 0.60
CA GLU A 8 -2.22 17.83 1.70
C GLU A 8 -2.78 16.44 1.39
N ARG A 9 -3.23 16.20 0.15
CA ARG A 9 -3.73 14.89 -0.28
C ARG A 9 -2.63 13.85 -0.38
N LYS A 10 -1.47 14.20 -0.93
CA LYS A 10 -0.31 13.29 -0.97
C LYS A 10 0.12 12.87 0.43
N GLN A 11 0.25 13.83 1.34
CA GLN A 11 0.62 13.55 2.73
C GLN A 11 -0.42 12.65 3.43
N ARG A 12 -1.72 12.87 3.18
CA ARG A 12 -2.77 11.98 3.69
C ARG A 12 -2.61 10.55 3.18
N LEU A 13 -2.36 10.35 1.89
CA LEU A 13 -2.18 9.02 1.29
C LEU A 13 -0.93 8.32 1.84
N ILE A 14 0.17 9.04 1.99
CA ILE A 14 1.41 8.53 2.60
C ILE A 14 1.16 8.12 4.06
N SER A 15 0.42 8.92 4.83
CA SER A 15 0.04 8.58 6.20
C SER A 15 -0.79 7.30 6.27
N GLN A 16 -1.81 7.16 5.41
CA GLN A 16 -2.65 5.95 5.36
C GLN A 16 -1.85 4.71 4.96
N TYR A 17 -0.84 4.87 4.12
CA TYR A 17 0.10 3.79 3.81
C TYR A 17 0.95 3.43 5.03
N GLY A 18 1.41 4.40 5.82
CA GLY A 18 2.17 4.16 7.06
C GLY A 18 1.39 3.42 8.16
N GLU A 19 0.06 3.39 8.10
CA GLU A 19 -0.80 2.61 9.00
C GLU A 19 -0.82 1.11 8.68
N ILE A 20 -0.32 0.71 7.50
CA ILE A 20 -0.14 -0.70 7.13
C ILE A 20 0.90 -1.31 8.06
N ARG A 21 0.45 -2.22 8.93
CA ARG A 21 1.34 -2.92 9.87
C ARG A 21 2.36 -3.77 9.12
N PRO A 22 3.60 -3.88 9.61
CA PRO A 22 4.56 -4.82 9.06
C PRO A 22 4.00 -6.24 9.13
N ILE A 23 4.11 -6.95 8.01
CA ILE A 23 3.68 -8.35 7.87
C ILE A 23 4.73 -9.25 8.52
N GLN A 24 4.29 -10.19 9.35
CA GLN A 24 5.14 -11.31 9.76
C GLN A 24 5.03 -12.39 8.68
N LEU A 25 6.17 -12.69 8.05
CA LEU A 25 6.27 -13.71 7.04
C LEU A 25 6.68 -15.02 7.72
N ASP A 26 6.16 -16.15 7.24
CA ASP A 26 6.47 -17.47 7.80
C ASP A 26 7.93 -17.89 7.52
N ASP A 27 8.41 -18.88 8.28
CA ASP A 27 9.77 -19.45 8.18
C ASP A 27 10.03 -20.26 6.88
N ASN A 28 9.17 -20.15 5.85
CA ASN A 28 9.39 -20.76 4.54
C ASN A 28 10.10 -19.76 3.60
N PRO A 29 11.41 -19.91 3.35
CA PRO A 29 12.22 -18.88 2.69
C PRO A 29 11.82 -18.59 1.23
N ALA A 30 11.22 -19.55 0.52
CA ALA A 30 10.81 -19.38 -0.88
C ALA A 30 9.53 -18.55 -1.01
N GLU A 31 8.52 -18.86 -0.19
CA GLU A 31 7.26 -18.11 -0.13
C GLU A 31 7.49 -16.70 0.43
N GLU A 32 8.35 -16.59 1.45
CA GLU A 32 8.76 -15.32 2.03
C GLU A 32 9.40 -14.39 0.98
N THR A 33 10.31 -14.92 0.15
CA THR A 33 10.99 -14.12 -0.88
C THR A 33 9.99 -13.57 -1.91
N TYR A 34 9.07 -14.41 -2.38
CA TYR A 34 8.04 -14.01 -3.33
C TYR A 34 7.10 -12.95 -2.73
N GLN A 35 6.65 -13.14 -1.49
CA GLN A 35 5.80 -12.19 -0.78
C GLN A 35 6.51 -10.84 -0.56
N ARG A 36 7.78 -10.85 -0.14
CA ARG A 36 8.59 -9.62 0.00
C ARG A 36 8.72 -8.88 -1.32
N GLN A 37 8.98 -9.59 -2.43
CA GLN A 37 9.08 -8.98 -3.76
C GLN A 37 7.77 -8.36 -4.21
N LEU A 38 6.65 -9.02 -3.95
CA LEU A 38 5.32 -8.55 -4.34
C LEU A 38 4.90 -7.32 -3.53
N ILE A 39 5.11 -7.33 -2.21
CA ILE A 39 4.90 -6.16 -1.35
C ILE A 39 5.77 -5.00 -1.84
N ALA A 40 7.07 -5.22 -2.05
CA ALA A 40 7.99 -4.19 -2.53
C ALA A 40 7.57 -3.61 -3.90
N PHE A 41 7.10 -4.46 -4.82
CA PHE A 41 6.56 -4.04 -6.10
C PHE A 41 5.37 -3.09 -5.93
N HIS A 42 4.37 -3.48 -5.13
CA HIS A 42 3.19 -2.65 -4.92
C HIS A 42 3.50 -1.36 -4.16
N THR A 43 4.40 -1.41 -3.17
CA THR A 43 4.91 -0.22 -2.47
C THR A 43 5.57 0.74 -3.44
N GLY A 44 6.46 0.24 -4.31
CA GLY A 44 7.13 1.05 -5.32
C GLY A 44 6.14 1.68 -6.30
N LEU A 45 5.16 0.92 -6.77
CA LEU A 45 4.10 1.41 -7.64
C LEU A 45 3.27 2.53 -6.96
N PHE A 46 2.88 2.33 -5.70
CA PHE A 46 2.15 3.34 -4.93
C PHE A 46 2.94 4.64 -4.78
N HIS A 47 4.22 4.58 -4.39
CA HIS A 47 5.08 5.76 -4.28
C HIS A 47 5.22 6.49 -5.61
N GLY A 48 5.39 5.76 -6.71
CA GLY A 48 5.44 6.31 -8.06
C GLY A 48 4.17 7.09 -8.40
N LEU A 49 3.00 6.49 -8.18
CA LEU A 49 1.70 7.11 -8.47
C LEU A 49 1.43 8.34 -7.59
N VAL A 50 1.72 8.29 -6.29
CA VAL A 50 1.61 9.45 -5.38
C VAL A 50 2.49 10.60 -5.88
N SER A 51 3.71 10.32 -6.35
CA SER A 51 4.66 11.35 -6.77
C SER A 51 4.15 12.17 -7.96
N ILE A 52 3.47 11.51 -8.92
CA ILE A 52 2.99 12.13 -10.15
C ILE A 52 1.55 12.66 -10.07
N ALA A 53 0.78 12.28 -9.06
CA ALA A 53 -0.63 12.68 -8.91
C ALA A 53 -0.80 14.20 -8.80
N LYS A 54 -1.72 14.76 -9.60
CA LYS A 54 -2.04 16.20 -9.66
C LYS A 54 -3.55 16.46 -9.79
N THR A 55 -4.31 15.50 -10.30
CA THR A 55 -5.75 15.62 -10.57
C THR A 55 -6.57 14.77 -9.60
N GLU A 56 -7.89 15.04 -9.52
CA GLU A 56 -8.79 14.25 -8.67
C GLU A 56 -8.79 12.77 -9.06
N ASP A 57 -8.75 12.50 -10.36
CA ASP A 57 -8.76 11.14 -10.87
C ASP A 57 -7.44 10.42 -10.62
N ASP A 58 -6.30 11.12 -10.65
CA ASP A 58 -5.01 10.55 -10.22
C ASP A 58 -5.10 10.08 -8.76
N PHE A 59 -5.67 10.93 -7.89
CA PHE A 59 -5.82 10.58 -6.48
C PHE A 59 -6.79 9.43 -6.24
N LYS A 60 -7.86 9.29 -7.04
CA LYS A 60 -8.73 8.10 -7.00
C LYS A 60 -7.97 6.83 -7.38
N GLN A 61 -7.13 6.89 -8.43
CA GLN A 61 -6.31 5.75 -8.84
C GLN A 61 -5.30 5.36 -7.75
N VAL A 62 -4.64 6.36 -7.15
CA VAL A 62 -3.72 6.13 -6.03
C VAL A 62 -4.44 5.49 -4.84
N GLN A 63 -5.64 5.96 -4.49
CA GLN A 63 -6.45 5.35 -3.44
C GLN A 63 -6.82 3.90 -3.78
N GLN A 64 -7.22 3.62 -5.02
CA GLN A 64 -7.57 2.26 -5.45
C GLN A 64 -6.36 1.31 -5.37
N GLN A 65 -5.16 1.79 -5.68
CA GLN A 65 -3.94 1.01 -5.49
C GLN A 65 -3.62 0.80 -4.02
N LEU A 66 -3.82 1.80 -3.16
CA LEU A 66 -3.68 1.66 -1.71
C LEU A 66 -4.65 0.61 -1.16
N GLU A 67 -5.91 0.60 -1.59
CA GLU A 67 -6.89 -0.41 -1.19
C GLU A 67 -6.55 -1.80 -1.73
N THR A 68 -6.01 -1.90 -2.95
CA THR A 68 -5.48 -3.17 -3.48
C THR A 68 -4.38 -3.71 -2.57
N ILE A 69 -3.39 -2.87 -2.21
CA ILE A 69 -2.32 -3.25 -1.28
C ILE A 69 -2.94 -3.76 0.02
N LYS A 70 -3.80 -2.95 0.67
CA LYS A 70 -4.46 -3.32 1.93
C LYS A 70 -5.19 -4.64 1.86
N SER A 71 -5.89 -4.92 0.75
CA SER A 71 -6.63 -6.16 0.55
C SER A 71 -5.74 -7.39 0.34
N LEU A 72 -4.53 -7.19 -0.19
CA LEU A 72 -3.56 -8.26 -0.41
C LEU A 72 -2.80 -8.60 0.88
N LEU A 73 -2.59 -7.64 1.80
CA LEU A 73 -1.82 -7.87 3.03
C LEU A 73 -2.30 -9.06 3.86
N PRO A 74 -3.61 -9.30 4.10
CA PRO A 74 -4.07 -10.47 4.85
C PRO A 74 -3.76 -11.81 4.17
N TYR A 75 -3.56 -11.83 2.85
CA TYR A 75 -3.13 -13.04 2.14
C TYR A 75 -1.63 -13.29 2.25
N TYR A 76 -0.86 -12.27 2.66
CA TYR A 76 0.56 -12.40 2.96
C TYR A 76 0.82 -12.53 4.47
N ASP A 77 -0.12 -12.08 5.30
CA ASP A 77 -0.10 -12.18 6.75
C ASP A 77 -0.74 -13.51 7.17
N HIS A 78 0.08 -14.53 7.33
CA HIS A 78 -0.36 -15.89 7.70
C HIS A 78 -0.81 -16.02 9.17
N ARG A 79 -0.99 -14.89 9.89
CA ARG A 79 -1.66 -14.91 11.19
C ARG A 79 -3.04 -15.57 11.03
N ARG A 80 -3.30 -16.63 11.80
CA ARG A 80 -4.63 -17.25 11.87
C ARG A 80 -5.69 -16.16 12.04
N ALA A 81 -6.69 -16.15 11.16
CA ALA A 81 -7.87 -15.31 11.33
C ALA A 81 -8.40 -15.51 12.75
N VAL A 82 -8.34 -14.45 13.57
CA VAL A 82 -8.93 -14.49 14.89
C VAL A 82 -10.43 -14.51 14.67
N ASN A 83 -11.06 -15.66 14.88
CA ASN A 83 -12.51 -15.77 14.87
C ASN A 83 -13.05 -14.84 15.97
N VAL A 84 -13.86 -13.86 15.56
CA VAL A 84 -14.65 -13.01 16.45
C VAL A 84 -15.98 -13.69 16.75
#